data_AF-A0A7S9KYH0-F1
#
_entry.id   AF-A0A7S9KYH0-F1
#
_cell.length_a   1.000
_cell.length_b   1.000
_cell.length_c   1.000
_cell.angle_alpha   90.00
_cell.angle_beta   90.00
_cell.angle_gamma   90.00
#
_symmetry.space_group_name_H-M   'P 1'
#
loop_
_entity.id
_entity.type
_entity.pdbx_description
1 polymer ?
#
loop_
_entity_poly.entity_id
_entity_poly.type
_entity_poly.pdbx_seq_one_letter_code
_entity_poly.pdbx_strand_id
1 'polypeptide(L)' 'MNYPILISVIVLVALLIVFLIRRNRKDKKEFEKEVIDSELPPKEDKENI' A
#
# COMPACT_ATOMS: atom_id res chain seq x y z
N MET A 1 -2.25 -4.63 38.84
CA MET A 1 -1.52 -4.79 37.56
C MET A 1 -2.06 -3.76 36.58
N ASN A 2 -1.20 -3.04 35.86
CA ASN A 2 -1.60 -1.98 34.92
C ASN A 2 -2.08 -2.54 33.57
N TYR A 3 -3.11 -3.38 33.60
CA TYR A 3 -3.83 -3.87 32.43
C TYR A 3 -4.29 -2.79 31.44
N PRO A 4 -4.76 -1.59 31.85
CA PRO A 4 -5.14 -0.55 30.88
C PRO A 4 -3.97 -0.03 30.04
N ILE A 5 -2.76 0.01 30.61
CA ILE A 5 -1.55 0.40 29.85
C ILE A 5 -1.22 -0.68 28.83
N LEU A 6 -1.30 -1.95 29.22
CA LEU A 6 -1.02 -3.07 28.34
C LEU A 6 -1.97 -3.10 27.13
N ILE A 7 -3.27 -2.89 27.36
CA ILE A 7 -4.27 -2.83 26.30
C ILE A 7 -4.01 -1.64 25.36
N SER A 8 -3.68 -0.47 25.92
CA SER A 8 -3.37 0.72 25.12
C SER A 8 -2.18 0.49 24.19
N VAL A 9 -1.10 -0.11 24.70
CA VAL A 9 0.10 -0.42 23.89
C VAL A 9 -0.24 -1.40 22.76
N ILE A 10 -1.02 -2.45 23.04
CA ILE A 10 -1.43 -3.43 22.02
C ILE A 10 -2.24 -2.75 20.90
N VAL A 11 -3.19 -1.88 21.23
CA VAL A 11 -3.99 -1.15 20.24
C VAL A 11 -3.10 -0.23 19.39
N LEU A 12 -2.14 0.44 20.01
CA LEU A 12 -1.24 1.37 19.32
C LEU A 12 -0.31 0.62 18.35
N VAL A 13 0.20 -0.55 18.73
CA VAL A 13 1.01 -1.41 17.86
C VAL A 13 0.18 -1.95 16.70
N ALA A 14 -1.06 -2.39 16.94
CA ALA A 14 -1.95 -2.87 15.88
C ALA A 14 -2.24 -1.78 14.83
N LEU A 15 -2.48 -0.54 15.28
CA LEU A 15 -2.66 0.61 14.39
C LEU A 15 -1.42 0.88 13.53
N LEU A 16 -0.21 0.78 14.11
CA LEU A 16 1.04 0.96 13.37
C LEU A 16 1.24 -0.14 12.32
N ILE A 17 0.92 -1.40 12.64
CA ILE A 17 0.99 -2.51 11.69
C ILE A 17 0.04 -2.27 10.51
N VAL A 18 -1.21 -1.91 10.79
CA VAL A 18 -2.21 -1.59 9.75
C VAL A 18 -1.76 -0.40 8.90
N PHE A 19 -1.21 0.64 9.54
CA PHE A 19 -0.68 1.81 8.85
C PHE A 19 0.48 1.45 7.91
N LEU A 20 1.44 0.63 8.38
CA LEU A 20 2.56 0.18 7.58
C LEU A 20 2.10 -0.68 6.39
N ILE A 21 1.16 -1.60 6.58
CA ILE A 21 0.61 -2.41 5.48
C ILE A 21 -0.08 -1.50 4.44
N ARG A 22 -0.87 -0.53 4.90
CA ARG A 22 -1.59 0.40 4.02
C ARG A 22 -0.64 1.31 3.26
N ARG A 23 0.43 1.78 3.92
CA ARG A 23 1.47 2.63 3.32
C ARG A 23 2.30 1.84 2.30
N ASN A 24 2.77 0.66 2.68
CA ASN A 24 3.61 -0.18 1.83
C ASN A 24 2.85 -0.72 0.60
N ARG A 25 1.52 -0.95 0.72
CA ARG A 25 0.66 -1.25 -0.45
C ARG A 25 0.50 -0.08 -1.40
N LYS A 26 0.56 1.16 -0.88
CA LYS A 26 0.50 2.37 -1.71
C LYS A 26 1.77 2.48 -2.55
N ASP A 27 2.93 2.35 -1.91
CA ASP A 27 4.24 2.36 -2.59
C ASP A 27 4.33 1.28 -3.66
N LYS A 28 3.88 0.05 -3.36
CA LYS A 28 3.93 -1.05 -4.32
C LYS A 28 3.02 -0.85 -5.53
N LYS A 29 1.84 -0.25 -5.33
CA LYS A 29 0.93 0.09 -6.43
C LYS A 29 1.43 1.24 -7.30
N GLU A 30 2.09 2.22 -6.68
CA GLU A 30 2.71 3.33 -7.41
C GLU A 30 3.85 2.81 -8.27
N PHE A 31 4.72 1.98 -7.72
CA PHE A 31 5.81 1.32 -8.44
C PHE A 31 5.30 0.40 -9.56
N GLU A 32 4.27 -0.43 -9.31
CA GLU A 32 3.67 -1.25 -10.36
C GLU A 32 3.11 -0.38 -11.48
N LYS A 33 2.40 0.71 -11.17
CA LYS A 33 1.93 1.65 -12.20
C LYS A 33 3.06 2.30 -12.98
N GLU A 34 4.08 2.80 -12.29
CA GLU A 34 5.17 3.54 -12.91
C GLU A 34 6.04 2.64 -13.81
N VAL A 35 6.29 1.40 -13.39
CA VAL A 35 7.03 0.40 -14.19
C VAL A 35 6.18 -0.14 -15.34
N ILE A 36 4.88 -0.41 -15.11
CA ILE A 36 3.95 -0.82 -16.18
C ILE A 36 3.83 0.29 -17.23
N ASP A 37 3.66 1.56 -16.84
CA ASP A 37 3.57 2.69 -17.79
C ASP A 37 4.92 3.02 -18.45
N SER A 38 6.06 2.72 -17.83
CA SER A 38 7.38 3.02 -18.39
C SER A 38 7.97 1.88 -19.24
N GLU A 39 7.65 0.62 -18.95
CA GLU A 39 8.15 -0.56 -19.68
C GLU A 39 7.16 -1.13 -20.70
N LEU A 40 5.85 -0.94 -20.53
CA LEU A 40 4.91 -1.19 -21.64
C LEU A 40 4.83 0.09 -22.46
N PRO A 41 5.09 0.06 -23.78
CA PRO A 41 4.76 1.19 -24.64
C PRO A 41 3.29 1.54 -24.40
N PRO A 42 2.87 2.82 -24.53
CA PRO A 42 1.47 3.16 -24.45
C PRO A 42 0.76 2.16 -25.34
N LYS A 43 -0.20 1.41 -24.79
CA LYS A 43 -1.14 0.68 -25.63
C LYS A 43 -1.79 1.76 -26.46
N GLU A 44 -1.23 1.97 -27.64
CA GLU A 44 -1.98 2.39 -28.79
C GLU A 44 -3.10 1.38 -28.87
N ASP A 45 -4.24 1.69 -28.21
CA ASP A 45 -5.55 1.22 -28.62
C ASP A 45 -5.80 1.84 -30.01
N LYS A 46 -4.99 1.37 -30.97
CA LYS A 46 -5.24 1.36 -32.40
C LYS A 46 -5.87 0.01 -32.69
N GLU A 47 -7.10 -0.16 -32.27
CA GLU A 47 -8.04 -1.08 -32.89
C GLU A 47 -9.20 -0.19 -33.35
N ASN A 48 -9.04 0.56 -34.44
CA ASN A 48 -9.27 0.13 -35.81
C ASN A 48 -10.65 -0.50 -36.01
N ILE A 49 -11.70 0.35 -36.04
CA ILE A 49 -12.86 0.28 -36.95
C ILE A 49 -13.27 1.71 -37.30
#